data_AF-A0A2J0LKE5-F1
#
_entry.id   AF-A0A2J0LKE5-F1
#
_cell.length_a   1.000
_cell.length_b   1.000
_cell.length_c   1.000
_cell.angle_alpha   90.00
_cell.angle_beta   90.00
_cell.angle_gamma   90.00
#
_symmetry.space_group_name_H-M   'P 1'
#
loop_
_entity.id
_entity.type
_entity.pdbx_description
1 polymer ?
#
loop_
_entity_poly.entity_id
_entity_poly.type
_entity_poly.pdbx_seq_one_letter_code
_entity_poly.pdbx_strand_id
1 'polypeptide(L)'
;MFFLIFATIVLDDLASLTIADSKMFGFYATLFAFHPLSLIWYVLNIIQVLLNILIFIPFICYIYGKRLPFRTLWPWILIAKVFFDISGHHYSFLEYKSLFYVKPVFGLAGVLAHVLIWIPSYSTLLNLIRHRSLHFKPSH
;
A
#
# COMPACT_ATOMS: atom_id res chain seq x y z
N MET A 1 -15.62 -2.12 -8.01
CA MET A 1 -14.53 -2.14 -9.03
C MET A 1 -13.20 -1.68 -8.45
N PHE A 2 -13.09 -0.44 -7.95
CA PHE A 2 -11.82 0.10 -7.42
C PHE A 2 -11.20 -0.70 -6.27
N PHE A 3 -12.02 -1.16 -5.31
CA PHE A 3 -11.57 -2.04 -4.22
C PHE A 3 -10.95 -3.35 -4.73
N LEU A 4 -11.48 -3.93 -5.81
CA LEU A 4 -10.95 -5.17 -6.38
C LEU A 4 -9.59 -4.96 -7.03
N ILE A 5 -9.42 -3.85 -7.76
CA ILE A 5 -8.12 -3.47 -8.38
C ILE A 5 -7.08 -3.23 -7.29
N PHE A 6 -7.45 -2.48 -6.25
CA PHE A 6 -6.57 -2.26 -5.10
C PHE A 6 -6.23 -3.59 -4.40
N ALA A 7 -7.22 -4.47 -4.20
CA ALA A 7 -7.01 -5.78 -3.61
C ALA A 7 -6.03 -6.66 -4.40
N THR A 8 -6.16 -6.69 -5.73
CA THR A 8 -5.23 -7.46 -6.58
C THR A 8 -3.79 -6.97 -6.46
N ILE A 9 -3.58 -5.66 -6.37
CA ILE A 9 -2.23 -5.07 -6.27
C ILE A 9 -1.59 -5.41 -4.92
N VAL A 10 -2.34 -5.25 -3.82
CA VAL A 10 -1.83 -5.58 -2.49
C VAL A 10 -1.53 -7.07 -2.34
N LEU A 11 -2.32 -7.93 -2.99
CA LEU A 11 -2.06 -9.37 -3.02
C LEU A 11 -0.81 -9.72 -3.85
N ASP A 12 -0.59 -9.02 -4.96
CA ASP A 12 0.63 -9.18 -5.78
C ASP A 12 1.89 -8.70 -5.04
N ASP A 13 1.80 -7.58 -4.31
CA ASP A 13 2.87 -7.09 -3.43
C ASP A 13 3.18 -8.11 -2.30
N LEU A 14 2.15 -8.68 -1.69
CA LEU A 14 2.30 -9.71 -0.66
C LEU A 14 2.91 -11.00 -1.23
N ALA A 15 2.47 -11.43 -2.42
CA ALA A 15 3.04 -12.57 -3.11
C ALA A 15 4.52 -12.32 -3.44
N SER A 16 4.85 -11.12 -3.88
CA SER A 16 6.23 -10.70 -4.17
C SER A 16 7.13 -10.70 -2.93
N LEU A 17 6.60 -10.46 -1.73
CA LEU A 17 7.37 -10.57 -0.48
C LEU A 17 7.55 -12.01 0.01
N THR A 18 6.64 -12.92 -0.31
CA THR A 18 6.58 -14.26 0.28
C THR A 18 7.13 -15.35 -0.62
N ILE A 19 7.06 -15.16 -1.94
CA ILE A 19 7.58 -16.11 -2.93
C ILE A 19 9.07 -15.82 -3.16
N ALA A 20 9.93 -16.79 -2.84
CA ALA A 20 11.38 -16.68 -3.01
C ALA A 20 11.83 -16.42 -4.46
N ASP A 21 11.06 -16.90 -5.45
CA ASP A 21 11.33 -16.67 -6.88
C ASP A 21 10.79 -15.31 -7.39
N SER A 22 10.30 -14.43 -6.52
CA SER A 22 9.84 -13.13 -6.94
C SER A 22 11.02 -12.23 -7.38
N LYS A 23 10.76 -11.35 -8.35
CA LYS A 23 11.73 -10.34 -8.80
C LYS A 23 12.18 -9.43 -7.65
N MET A 24 11.27 -9.15 -6.73
CA MET A 24 11.50 -8.32 -5.56
C MET A 24 12.45 -9.00 -4.57
N PHE A 25 12.24 -10.28 -4.28
CA PHE A 25 13.11 -11.06 -3.42
C PHE A 25 14.52 -11.16 -4.02
N GLY A 26 14.63 -11.50 -5.31
CA GLY A 26 15.91 -11.53 -6.01
C GLY A 26 16.64 -10.18 -5.99
N PHE A 27 15.90 -9.07 -6.14
CA PHE A 27 16.45 -7.72 -6.04
C PHE A 27 17.03 -7.43 -4.65
N TYR A 28 16.26 -7.64 -3.58
CA TYR A 28 16.73 -7.37 -2.22
C TYR A 28 17.83 -8.34 -1.78
N ALA A 29 17.76 -9.61 -2.15
CA ALA A 29 18.81 -10.60 -1.90
C ALA A 29 20.14 -10.16 -2.55
N THR A 30 20.08 -9.69 -3.80
CA THR A 30 21.25 -9.14 -4.49
C THR A 30 21.77 -7.88 -3.78
N LEU A 31 20.89 -6.93 -3.43
CA LEU A 31 21.28 -5.71 -2.73
C LEU A 31 21.91 -5.96 -1.36
N PHE A 32 21.44 -6.95 -0.61
CA PHE A 32 22.03 -7.32 0.68
C PHE A 32 23.43 -7.88 0.53
N ALA A 33 23.70 -8.63 -0.54
CA ALA A 33 25.03 -9.17 -0.80
C ALA A 33 26.08 -8.07 -0.99
N PHE A 34 25.68 -6.90 -1.55
CA PHE A 34 26.60 -5.79 -1.81
C PHE A 34 26.55 -4.67 -0.77
N HIS A 35 25.41 -4.46 -0.11
CA HIS A 35 25.24 -3.34 0.82
C HIS A 35 24.24 -3.72 1.93
N PRO A 36 24.73 -4.23 3.09
CA PRO A 36 23.87 -4.76 4.17
C PRO A 36 22.86 -3.76 4.74
N LEU A 37 23.18 -2.46 4.72
CA LEU A 37 22.25 -1.39 5.13
C LEU A 37 20.98 -1.33 4.26
N SER A 38 20.98 -1.99 3.10
CA SER A 38 19.79 -2.12 2.25
C SER A 38 18.66 -2.91 2.92
N LEU A 39 18.94 -3.64 4.01
CA LEU A 39 17.93 -4.29 4.85
C LEU A 39 16.86 -3.31 5.32
N ILE A 40 17.22 -2.05 5.55
CA ILE A 40 16.28 -0.99 5.93
C ILE A 40 15.19 -0.84 4.85
N TRP A 41 15.56 -0.77 3.56
CA TRP A 41 14.60 -0.62 2.47
C TRP A 41 13.66 -1.81 2.34
N TYR A 42 14.15 -3.01 2.65
CA TYR A 42 13.31 -4.20 2.64
C TYR A 42 12.32 -4.21 3.81
N VAL A 43 12.77 -3.86 5.02
CA VAL A 43 11.90 -3.73 6.18
C VAL A 43 10.84 -2.65 5.98
N LEU A 44 11.22 -1.49 5.43
CA LEU A 44 10.27 -0.42 5.08
C LEU A 44 9.20 -0.91 4.10
N ASN A 45 9.60 -1.71 3.11
CA ASN A 45 8.69 -2.29 2.13
C ASN A 45 7.74 -3.32 2.76
N ILE A 46 8.26 -4.21 3.61
CA ILE A 46 7.42 -5.14 4.38
C ILE A 46 6.37 -4.39 5.21
N ILE A 47 6.77 -3.35 5.95
CA ILE A 47 5.83 -2.57 6.76
C ILE A 47 4.78 -1.89 5.87
N GLN A 48 5.18 -1.37 4.71
CA GLN A 48 4.27 -0.77 3.73
C GLN A 48 3.20 -1.77 3.26
N VAL A 49 3.60 -2.98 2.87
CA VAL A 49 2.66 -4.03 2.44
C VAL A 49 1.74 -4.45 3.59
N LEU A 50 2.26 -4.60 4.80
CA LEU A 50 1.44 -4.92 5.98
C LEU A 50 0.38 -3.82 6.25
N LEU A 51 0.73 -2.54 6.10
CA LEU A 51 -0.20 -1.44 6.25
C LEU A 51 -1.26 -1.42 5.15
N ASN A 52 -0.93 -1.81 3.92
CA ASN A 52 -1.92 -1.96 2.84
C ASN A 52 -2.95 -3.04 3.15
N ILE A 53 -2.49 -4.19 3.67
CA ILE A 53 -3.37 -5.28 4.08
C ILE A 53 -4.27 -4.81 5.23
N LEU A 54 -3.71 -4.11 6.22
CA LEU A 54 -4.44 -3.62 7.38
C LEU A 54 -5.58 -2.66 6.98
N ILE A 55 -5.39 -1.91 5.90
CA ILE A 55 -6.41 -1.02 5.34
C ILE A 55 -7.65 -1.75 4.81
N PHE A 56 -7.60 -3.05 4.52
CA PHE A 56 -8.81 -3.76 4.12
C PHE A 56 -9.86 -3.83 5.22
N ILE A 57 -9.46 -3.77 6.50
CA ILE A 57 -10.40 -3.84 7.62
C ILE A 57 -11.49 -2.75 7.54
N PRO A 58 -11.17 -1.44 7.42
CA PRO A 58 -12.21 -0.42 7.27
C PRO A 58 -13.06 -0.59 6.02
N PHE A 59 -12.50 -1.06 4.91
CA PHE A 59 -13.27 -1.37 3.69
C PHE A 59 -14.26 -2.52 3.90
N ILE A 60 -13.82 -3.60 4.54
CA ILE A 60 -14.67 -4.76 4.86
C ILE A 60 -15.77 -4.33 5.85
N CYS A 61 -15.43 -3.60 6.90
CA CYS A 61 -16.42 -3.04 7.84
C CYS A 61 -17.44 -2.14 7.12
N TYR A 62 -17.01 -1.38 6.12
CA TYR A 62 -17.90 -0.57 5.30
C TYR A 62 -18.88 -1.43 4.50
N ILE A 63 -18.38 -2.39 3.72
CA ILE A 63 -19.18 -3.29 2.87
C ILE A 63 -20.22 -4.06 3.69
N TYR A 64 -19.82 -4.59 4.85
CA TYR A 64 -20.70 -5.41 5.69
C TYR A 64 -21.50 -4.63 6.74
N GLY A 65 -21.50 -3.29 6.69
CA GLY A 65 -22.25 -2.50 7.67
C GLY A 65 -21.72 -2.57 9.11
N LYS A 66 -20.60 -3.24 9.38
CA LYS A 66 -20.06 -3.46 10.74
C LYS A 66 -19.37 -2.24 11.33
N ARG A 67 -19.33 -2.17 12.66
CA ARG A 67 -18.56 -1.16 13.39
C ARG A 67 -17.07 -1.31 13.11
N LEU A 68 -16.38 -0.19 12.96
CA LEU A 68 -14.95 -0.16 12.81
C LEU A 68 -14.30 -0.39 14.19
N PRO A 69 -13.49 -1.44 14.38
CA PRO A 69 -12.83 -1.70 15.66
C PRO A 69 -11.80 -0.60 15.92
N PHE A 70 -11.56 -0.21 17.18
CA PHE A 70 -10.51 0.75 17.57
C PHE A 70 -10.48 2.05 16.73
N ARG A 71 -11.62 2.76 16.67
CA ARG A 71 -11.82 3.94 15.81
C ARG A 71 -10.72 5.01 15.91
N THR A 72 -10.11 5.17 17.09
CA THR A 72 -9.03 6.14 17.34
C THR A 72 -7.69 5.76 16.70
N LEU A 73 -7.47 4.48 16.35
CA LEU A 73 -6.20 4.01 15.77
C LEU A 73 -6.12 4.26 14.26
N TRP A 74 -7.25 4.28 13.54
CA TRP A 74 -7.26 4.38 12.08
C TRP A 74 -6.65 5.65 11.48
N PRO A 75 -6.86 6.85 12.06
CA PRO A 75 -6.15 8.04 11.60
C PRO A 75 -4.63 7.88 11.68
N TRP A 76 -4.12 7.29 12.77
CA TRP A 76 -2.68 7.04 12.94
C TRP A 76 -2.16 5.99 11.96
N ILE A 77 -2.92 4.92 11.73
CA ILE A 77 -2.58 3.91 10.71
C ILE A 77 -2.53 4.54 9.33
N LEU A 78 -3.46 5.45 8.98
CA LEU A 78 -3.43 6.15 7.71
C LEU A 78 -2.22 7.09 7.59
N ILE A 79 -1.87 7.82 8.65
CA ILE A 79 -0.65 8.66 8.68
C ILE A 79 0.60 7.79 8.50
N ALA A 80 0.70 6.69 9.25
CA ALA A 80 1.81 5.75 9.12
C ALA A 80 1.88 5.21 7.69
N LYS A 81 0.75 4.81 7.11
CA LYS A 81 0.71 4.33 5.73
C LYS A 81 1.22 5.38 4.74
N VAL A 82 0.81 6.64 4.84
CA VAL A 82 1.32 7.69 3.95
C VAL A 82 2.85 7.80 4.06
N PHE A 83 3.38 7.74 5.28
CA PHE A 83 4.82 7.75 5.50
C PHE A 83 5.52 6.52 4.87
N PHE A 84 4.95 5.32 5.03
CA PHE A 84 5.51 4.08 4.49
C PHE A 84 5.29 3.93 2.98
N ASP A 85 4.28 4.54 2.38
CA ASP A 85 4.18 4.62 0.92
C ASP A 85 5.29 5.50 0.35
N ILE A 86 5.63 6.61 1.01
CA ILE A 86 6.73 7.48 0.54
C ILE A 86 8.09 6.78 0.67
N SER A 87 8.30 5.99 1.73
CA SER A 87 9.60 5.42 2.08
C SER A 87 9.79 3.95 1.66
N GLY A 88 8.71 3.18 1.56
CA GLY A 88 8.70 1.73 1.31
C GLY A 88 8.69 1.33 -0.16
N HIS A 89 8.32 2.23 -1.07
CA HIS A 89 8.27 1.98 -2.52
C HIS A 89 9.65 2.03 -3.23
N HIS A 90 10.74 1.73 -2.52
CA HIS A 90 12.09 1.86 -3.09
C HIS A 90 12.31 0.96 -4.32
N TYR A 91 11.81 -0.29 -4.26
CA TYR A 91 11.85 -1.21 -5.39
C TYR A 91 11.08 -0.66 -6.60
N SER A 92 9.81 -0.28 -6.39
CA SER A 92 8.92 0.27 -7.42
C SER A 92 9.50 1.54 -8.03
N PHE A 93 10.14 2.41 -7.24
CA PHE A 93 10.82 3.61 -7.72
C PHE A 93 11.95 3.29 -8.70
N LEU A 94 12.77 2.29 -8.38
CA LEU A 94 13.86 1.85 -9.27
C LEU A 94 13.33 1.14 -10.51
N GLU A 95 12.23 0.41 -10.40
CA GLU A 95 11.54 -0.17 -11.55
C GLU A 95 11.03 0.94 -12.48
N TYR A 96 10.35 1.97 -11.96
CA TYR A 96 9.92 3.12 -12.78
C TYR A 96 11.12 3.82 -13.41
N LYS A 97 12.19 4.05 -12.64
CA LYS A 97 13.44 4.63 -13.16
C LYS A 97 14.00 3.81 -14.31
N SER A 98 13.94 2.47 -14.23
CA SER A 98 14.36 1.59 -15.32
C SER A 98 13.52 1.77 -16.59
N LEU A 99 12.20 1.97 -16.45
CA LEU A 99 11.31 2.23 -17.58
C LEU A 99 11.61 3.57 -18.27
N PHE A 100 12.01 4.59 -17.50
CA PHE A 100 12.44 5.88 -18.05
C PHE A 100 13.68 5.75 -18.94
N TYR A 101 14.60 4.83 -18.62
CA TYR A 101 15.76 4.55 -19.48
C TYR A 101 15.40 3.83 -20.78
N VAL A 102 14.29 3.07 -20.81
CA VAL A 102 13.80 2.41 -22.04
C VAL A 102 13.10 3.44 -22.93
N LYS A 103 12.02 4.05 -22.43
CA LYS A 103 11.30 5.16 -23.08
C LYS A 103 10.62 6.02 -22.02
N PRO A 104 10.76 7.36 -22.08
CA PRO A 104 10.15 8.27 -21.09
C PRO A 104 8.63 8.09 -20.93
N VAL A 105 7.93 7.76 -22.03
CA VAL A 105 6.48 7.55 -22.04
C VAL A 105 6.06 6.37 -21.15
N PHE A 106 6.86 5.29 -21.09
CA PHE A 106 6.55 4.14 -20.25
C PHE A 106 6.75 4.45 -18.76
N GLY A 107 7.81 5.20 -18.42
CA GLY A 107 8.01 5.71 -17.07
C GLY A 107 6.84 6.59 -16.60
N LEU A 108 6.41 7.54 -17.44
CA LEU A 108 5.27 8.41 -17.15
C LEU A 108 3.95 7.64 -16.98
N ALA A 109 3.67 6.68 -17.88
CA ALA A 109 2.47 5.85 -17.78
C ALA A 109 2.45 5.03 -16.49
N GLY A 110 3.59 4.46 -16.08
CA GLY A 110 3.73 3.71 -14.84
C GLY A 110 3.45 4.56 -13.60
N VAL A 111 4.03 5.76 -13.54
CA VAL A 111 3.79 6.72 -12.43
C VAL A 111 2.32 7.14 -12.38
N LEU A 112 1.71 7.47 -13.53
CA LEU A 112 0.30 7.85 -13.59
C LEU A 112 -0.62 6.72 -13.13
N ALA A 113 -0.38 5.49 -13.58
CA ALA A 113 -1.15 4.34 -13.15
C ALA A 113 -1.08 4.15 -11.63
N HIS A 114 0.13 4.25 -11.06
CA HIS A 114 0.33 4.18 -9.62
C HIS A 114 -0.48 5.26 -8.90
N VAL A 115 -0.33 6.53 -9.28
CA VAL A 115 -1.04 7.67 -8.65
C VAL A 115 -2.57 7.50 -8.72
N LEU A 116 -3.10 7.06 -9.87
CA LEU A 116 -4.53 6.84 -10.08
C LEU A 116 -5.12 5.73 -9.20
N ILE A 117 -4.31 4.75 -8.80
CA ILE A 117 -4.72 3.67 -7.90
C ILE A 117 -4.63 4.08 -6.43
N TRP A 118 -3.65 4.91 -6.05
CA TRP A 118 -3.45 5.23 -4.63
C TRP A 118 -4.31 6.39 -4.16
N ILE A 119 -4.46 7.48 -4.93
CA ILE A 119 -5.20 8.69 -4.48
C ILE A 119 -6.67 8.38 -4.09
N PRO A 120 -7.47 7.68 -4.91
CA PRO A 120 -8.86 7.40 -4.56
C PRO A 120 -9.00 6.41 -3.38
N SER A 121 -7.99 5.59 -3.11
CA SER A 121 -8.01 4.69 -1.94
C SER A 121 -7.94 5.48 -0.63
N TYR A 122 -7.06 6.50 -0.58
CA TYR A 122 -6.90 7.40 0.56
C TYR A 122 -8.13 8.26 0.80
N SER A 123 -8.69 8.87 -0.25
CA SER A 123 -9.89 9.71 -0.12
C SER A 123 -11.08 8.90 0.40
N THR A 124 -11.22 7.66 -0.08
CA THR A 124 -12.29 6.75 0.39
C THR A 124 -12.08 6.38 1.85
N LEU A 125 -10.86 6.04 2.28
CA LEU A 125 -10.57 5.71 3.67
C LEU A 125 -10.85 6.88 4.63
N LEU A 126 -10.40 8.08 4.26
CA LEU A 126 -10.65 9.31 5.01
C LEU A 126 -12.15 9.56 5.17
N ASN A 127 -12.92 9.43 4.09
CA ASN A 127 -14.37 9.57 4.13
C ASN A 127 -15.02 8.51 5.03
N LEU A 128 -14.56 7.26 5.01
CA LEU A 128 -15.07 6.19 5.85
C LEU A 128 -14.84 6.45 7.34
N ILE A 129 -13.62 6.87 7.69
CA ILE A 129 -13.25 7.23 9.06
C ILE A 129 -14.07 8.44 9.53
N ARG A 130 -14.29 9.43 8.65
CA ARG A 130 -15.02 10.67 8.95
C ARG A 130 -16.54 10.52 8.98
N HIS A 131 -17.18 9.68 8.17
CA HIS A 131 -18.65 9.56 8.11
C HIS A 131 -19.24 8.59 9.14
N ARG A 132 -18.59 7.45 9.39
CA ARG A 132 -18.98 6.54 10.51
C ARG A 132 -18.73 7.15 11.88
N SER A 133 -18.08 8.32 11.90
CA SER A 133 -17.89 9.16 13.05
C SER A 133 -19.19 9.68 13.65
N LEU A 134 -20.17 9.94 12.79
CA LEU A 134 -21.32 10.82 13.04
C LEU A 134 -22.68 10.07 13.11
N HIS A 135 -22.76 8.83 12.63
CA HIS A 135 -24.06 8.18 12.36
C HIS A 135 -24.38 6.91 13.16
N PHE A 136 -23.64 6.57 14.22
CA PHE A 136 -24.05 5.47 15.11
C PHE A 136 -24.73 6.02 16.36
N LYS A 137 -26.04 6.29 16.28
CA LYS A 137 -26.90 6.21 17.47
C LYS A 137 -26.96 4.73 17.87
N PRO A 138 -26.63 4.36 19.11
CA PRO A 138 -26.90 3.02 19.59
C PRO A 138 -28.42 2.82 19.57
N SER A 139 -28.91 1.93 18.70
CA SER A 139 -30.20 1.29 18.95
C SER A 139 -29.97 0.40 20.17
N HIS A 140 -30.64 0.77 21.26
CA HIS A 140 -30.74 0.03 22.51
C HIS A 140 -31.24 -1.40 22.26
#